data_AF-D7JCC6-F1
#
_entry.id   AF-D7JCC6-F1
#
_cell.length_a   1.000
_cell.length_b   1.000
_cell.length_c   1.000
_cell.angle_alpha   90.00
_cell.angle_beta   90.00
_cell.angle_gamma   90.00
#
_symmetry.space_group_name_H-M   'P 1'
#
loop_
_entity.id
_entity.type
_entity.pdbx_description
1 polymer ?
#
loop_
_entity_poly.entity_id
_entity_poly.type
_entity_poly.pdbx_seq_one_letter_code
_entity_poly.pdbx_strand_id
1 'polypeptide(L)'
;MKSINFIFLVHESPILKHYPFFNIGEDHYYFDYDALESTIRDNIEKCYLPANRLILDMIKNSNGKFKASFAITGLALEVFEKFAPEVLDSFIELARTGNVEFLATPYSYSLASVFDGEEFKNQVLGQTQKIEQLFGHKPKVFFNSAMIYSDEIGERISEMGFRAVIVENAKHIMGGKSPHYVYNHPYIPKLKLLIRDSKLSDDINYRFSQCNWSEFPLTADKFIDNIYKSSDKEQVFNIMFGYEAIGISNNKDSGIFDFFGALPYFAIEKGIDFGLPHTVVDKNQSVGSLSSVYQISWVGEDKSLAPYCGNELQSEALNKLYGLATRVNLSADEMLRFDWYRLQDISHFFCMANKNYQGDTFAMPYESQYAAFMNYMNVLSDFIERVGAQFPSSVEDEELNSLLKTISNQDEIIARQKEEIRRLKAEKSRR
;
A
#
# COMPACT_ATOMS: atom_id res chain seq x y z
N MET A 1 15.50 -1.74 24.42
CA MET A 1 14.94 -0.38 24.40
C MET A 1 13.74 -0.40 23.47
N LYS A 2 12.64 0.24 23.86
CA LYS A 2 11.41 0.27 23.06
C LYS A 2 11.57 1.21 21.87
N SER A 3 10.99 0.86 20.74
CA SER A 3 11.07 1.65 19.51
C SER A 3 9.71 1.72 18.83
N ILE A 4 9.29 2.93 18.49
CA ILE A 4 8.05 3.23 17.76
C ILE A 4 8.40 3.38 16.27
N ASN A 5 7.69 2.65 15.41
CA ASN A 5 7.76 2.80 13.96
C ASN A 5 6.45 3.40 13.47
N PHE A 6 6.46 4.67 13.05
CA PHE A 6 5.33 5.27 12.35
C PHE A 6 5.43 4.97 10.86
N ILE A 7 4.39 4.33 10.30
CA ILE A 7 4.31 3.95 8.90
C ILE A 7 3.01 4.53 8.34
N PHE A 8 3.13 5.46 7.41
CA PHE A 8 1.99 6.14 6.81
C PHE A 8 1.73 5.61 5.40
N LEU A 9 0.49 5.24 5.12
CA LEU A 9 0.05 4.96 3.75
C LEU A 9 -0.35 6.27 3.07
N VAL A 10 0.23 6.58 1.91
CA VAL A 10 -0.13 7.72 1.08
C VAL A 10 -0.70 7.19 -0.22
N HIS A 11 -1.99 7.41 -0.43
CA HIS A 11 -2.72 6.85 -1.55
C HIS A 11 -3.77 7.84 -2.05
N GLU A 12 -3.89 7.97 -3.36
CA GLU A 12 -4.91 8.76 -4.05
C GLU A 12 -5.64 7.84 -5.01
N SER A 13 -6.92 7.58 -4.73
CA SER A 13 -7.72 6.65 -5.53
C SER A 13 -8.23 7.34 -6.80
N PRO A 14 -8.18 6.65 -7.96
CA PRO A 14 -8.73 7.17 -9.20
C PRO A 14 -10.26 7.24 -9.10
N ILE A 15 -10.84 8.35 -9.55
CA ILE A 15 -12.29 8.55 -9.56
C ILE A 15 -12.82 8.24 -10.95
N LEU A 16 -13.70 7.25 -11.07
CA LEU A 16 -14.39 6.99 -12.33
C LEU A 16 -15.49 8.02 -12.54
N LYS A 17 -15.57 8.56 -13.76
CA LYS A 17 -16.72 9.38 -14.15
C LYS A 17 -17.98 8.50 -14.24
N HIS A 18 -19.15 9.13 -14.25
CA HIS A 18 -20.37 8.41 -14.58
C HIS A 18 -20.29 7.89 -16.03
N TYR A 19 -20.31 6.58 -16.19
CA TYR A 19 -20.05 5.88 -17.44
C TYR A 19 -21.25 4.99 -17.80
N PRO A 20 -22.23 5.53 -18.54
CA PRO A 20 -23.41 4.78 -18.95
C PRO A 20 -23.09 3.84 -20.10
N PHE A 21 -23.97 2.85 -20.32
CA PHE A 21 -23.79 1.79 -21.33
C PHE A 21 -23.53 2.32 -22.75
N PHE A 22 -24.13 3.45 -23.14
CA PHE A 22 -23.97 4.03 -24.47
C PHE A 22 -22.60 4.67 -24.74
N ASN A 23 -21.74 4.79 -23.72
CA ASN A 23 -20.36 5.24 -23.90
C ASN A 23 -19.41 4.11 -24.31
N ILE A 24 -19.83 2.84 -24.17
CA ILE A 24 -19.01 1.69 -24.58
C ILE A 24 -18.80 1.73 -26.10
N GLY A 25 -17.54 1.68 -26.53
CA GLY A 25 -17.10 1.78 -27.91
C GLY A 25 -16.92 3.21 -28.42
N GLU A 26 -17.40 4.22 -27.70
CA GLU A 26 -17.44 5.62 -28.15
C GLU A 26 -16.51 6.56 -27.35
N ASP A 27 -16.31 6.30 -26.05
CA ASP A 27 -15.62 7.23 -25.13
C ASP A 27 -14.60 6.53 -24.24
N HIS A 28 -13.33 6.54 -24.66
CA HIS A 28 -12.26 5.81 -23.96
C HIS A 28 -11.63 6.55 -22.76
N TYR A 29 -12.26 7.63 -22.26
CA TYR A 29 -11.75 8.40 -21.12
C TYR A 29 -12.55 8.11 -19.85
N TYR A 30 -12.04 7.27 -18.94
CA TYR A 30 -12.86 6.76 -17.83
C TYR A 30 -12.87 7.62 -16.56
N PHE A 31 -11.87 8.48 -16.39
CA PHE A 31 -11.60 9.11 -15.10
C PHE A 31 -12.10 10.55 -15.03
N ASP A 32 -12.65 10.91 -13.88
CA ASP A 32 -13.06 12.27 -13.54
C ASP A 32 -11.87 13.03 -12.94
N TYR A 33 -11.09 13.68 -13.81
CA TYR A 33 -9.92 14.45 -13.39
C TYR A 33 -10.28 15.74 -12.67
N ASP A 34 -11.44 16.32 -12.94
CA ASP A 34 -11.87 17.55 -12.27
C ASP A 34 -12.21 17.25 -10.80
N ALA A 35 -12.92 16.14 -10.54
CA ALA A 35 -13.20 15.67 -9.18
C ALA A 35 -11.91 15.26 -8.44
N LEU A 36 -10.98 14.60 -9.14
CA LEU A 36 -9.68 14.24 -8.57
C LEU A 36 -8.85 15.48 -8.23
N GLU A 37 -8.79 16.46 -9.13
CA GLU A 37 -8.08 17.72 -8.91
C GLU A 37 -8.68 18.53 -7.74
N SER A 38 -10.01 18.53 -7.61
CA SER A 38 -10.66 19.17 -6.46
C SER A 38 -10.32 18.47 -5.15
N THR A 39 -10.32 17.13 -5.14
CA THR A 39 -9.98 16.33 -3.94
C THR A 39 -8.53 16.55 -3.53
N ILE A 40 -7.59 16.49 -4.48
CA ILE A 40 -6.17 16.65 -4.16
C ILE A 40 -5.86 18.05 -3.64
N ARG A 41 -6.49 19.10 -4.16
CA ARG A 41 -6.30 20.47 -3.64
C ARG A 41 -6.65 20.59 -2.17
N ASP A 42 -7.76 19.98 -1.76
CA ASP A 42 -8.17 19.93 -0.36
C ASP A 42 -7.17 19.13 0.50
N ASN A 43 -6.71 17.98 -0.01
CA ASN A 43 -5.73 17.13 0.66
C ASN A 43 -4.36 17.82 0.84
N ILE A 44 -3.91 18.61 -0.14
CA ILE A 44 -2.67 19.41 -0.08
C ILE A 44 -2.73 20.40 1.09
N GLU A 45 -3.81 21.18 1.17
CA GLU A 45 -3.96 22.27 2.13
C GLU A 45 -4.17 21.78 3.57
N LYS A 46 -4.92 20.69 3.74
CA LYS A 46 -5.29 20.18 5.06
C LYS A 46 -4.33 19.14 5.60
N CYS A 47 -3.75 18.31 4.74
CA CYS A 47 -2.96 17.14 5.13
C CYS A 47 -1.52 17.22 4.64
N TYR A 48 -1.26 17.04 3.34
CA TYR A 48 0.09 16.70 2.87
C TYR A 48 1.15 17.75 3.21
N LEU A 49 0.95 19.02 2.87
CA LEU A 49 1.96 20.05 3.17
C LEU A 49 2.08 20.35 4.67
N PRO A 50 0.97 20.55 5.42
CA PRO A 50 1.07 20.73 6.86
C PRO A 50 1.69 19.54 7.59
N ALA A 51 1.32 18.31 7.23
CA ALA A 51 1.81 17.10 7.86
C ALA A 51 3.29 16.85 7.51
N ASN A 52 3.72 17.05 6.26
CA ASN A 52 5.13 16.93 5.91
C ASN A 52 5.99 17.98 6.62
N ARG A 53 5.49 19.22 6.76
CA ARG A 53 6.15 20.26 7.55
C ARG A 53 6.27 19.87 9.02
N LEU A 54 5.18 19.36 9.61
CA LEU A 54 5.18 18.86 10.99
C LEU A 54 6.22 17.74 11.18
N ILE A 55 6.26 16.74 10.29
CA ILE A 55 7.24 15.65 10.36
C ILE A 55 8.66 16.20 10.26
N LEU A 56 8.91 17.15 9.35
CA LEU A 56 10.21 17.80 9.22
C LEU A 56 10.61 18.56 10.49
N ASP A 57 9.69 19.29 11.10
CA ASP A 57 9.92 20.00 12.36
C ASP A 57 10.19 19.04 13.51
N MET A 58 9.46 17.93 13.60
CA MET A 58 9.71 16.87 14.59
C MET A 58 11.11 16.26 14.42
N ILE A 59 11.56 16.02 13.18
CA ILE A 59 12.92 15.54 12.89
C ILE A 59 13.95 16.59 13.36
N LYS A 60 13.79 17.86 12.97
CA LYS A 60 14.73 18.93 13.32
C LYS A 60 14.80 19.18 14.82
N ASN A 61 13.65 19.35 15.47
CA ASN A 61 13.56 19.67 16.90
C ASN A 61 14.03 18.53 17.81
N SER A 62 13.97 17.30 17.32
CA SER A 62 14.50 16.13 18.03
C SER A 62 15.97 15.81 17.70
N ASN A 63 16.65 16.66 16.92
CA ASN A 63 18.02 16.42 16.41
C ASN A 63 18.15 15.07 15.67
N GLY A 64 17.18 14.74 14.83
CA GLY A 64 17.16 13.51 14.03
C GLY A 64 16.78 12.24 14.80
N LYS A 65 16.31 12.37 16.05
CA LYS A 65 15.83 11.20 16.81
C LYS A 65 14.48 10.70 16.31
N PHE A 66 13.57 11.60 15.93
CA PHE A 66 12.30 11.22 15.35
C PHE A 66 12.50 10.66 13.94
N LYS A 67 11.77 9.60 13.62
CA LYS A 67 11.81 8.90 12.34
C LYS A 67 10.41 8.48 11.94
N ALA A 68 10.17 8.45 10.63
CA ALA A 68 8.89 8.07 10.04
C ALA A 68 9.11 7.30 8.75
N SER A 69 8.09 6.59 8.29
CA SER A 69 8.17 5.87 7.02
C SER A 69 6.88 6.02 6.22
N PHE A 70 7.01 5.95 4.90
CA PHE A 70 5.90 6.18 3.98
C PHE A 70 5.79 5.05 2.97
N ALA A 71 4.60 4.49 2.82
CA ALA A 71 4.21 3.66 1.69
C ALA A 71 3.41 4.54 0.73
N ILE A 72 4.05 5.05 -0.32
CA ILE A 72 3.41 5.92 -1.33
C ILE A 72 3.13 5.09 -2.57
N THR A 73 1.86 5.00 -2.98
CA THR A 73 1.47 4.22 -4.16
C THR A 73 1.92 4.90 -5.45
N GLY A 74 2.10 4.13 -6.52
CA GLY A 74 2.47 4.68 -7.82
C GLY A 74 1.43 5.69 -8.32
N LEU A 75 0.14 5.39 -8.16
CA LEU A 75 -0.94 6.31 -8.51
C LEU A 75 -0.87 7.65 -7.74
N ALA A 76 -0.54 7.63 -6.45
CA ALA A 76 -0.37 8.86 -5.68
C ALA A 76 0.83 9.69 -6.17
N LEU A 77 1.93 9.04 -6.53
CA LEU A 77 3.10 9.72 -7.12
C LEU A 77 2.74 10.38 -8.45
N GLU A 78 1.99 9.72 -9.33
CA GLU A 78 1.53 10.30 -10.59
C GLU A 78 0.61 11.52 -10.36
N VAL A 79 -0.28 11.45 -9.37
CA VAL A 79 -1.13 12.57 -8.97
C VAL A 79 -0.27 13.75 -8.49
N PHE A 80 0.73 13.51 -7.64
CA PHE A 80 1.60 14.58 -7.17
C PHE A 80 2.44 15.19 -8.29
N GLU A 81 3.00 14.37 -9.19
CA GLU A 81 3.77 14.89 -10.34
C GLU A 81 2.93 15.79 -11.26
N LYS A 82 1.65 15.46 -11.44
CA LYS A 82 0.77 16.18 -12.35
C LYS A 82 0.10 17.40 -11.70
N PHE A 83 -0.38 17.27 -10.47
CA PHE A 83 -1.28 18.24 -9.85
C PHE A 83 -0.72 18.90 -8.58
N ALA A 84 0.31 18.32 -7.96
CA ALA A 84 0.83 18.78 -6.67
C ALA A 84 2.37 18.63 -6.55
N PRO A 85 3.17 19.19 -7.48
CA PRO A 85 4.62 19.02 -7.46
C PRO A 85 5.27 19.51 -6.16
N GLU A 86 4.67 20.50 -5.48
CA GLU A 86 5.10 20.99 -4.18
C GLU A 86 4.98 19.93 -3.06
N VAL A 87 4.01 19.02 -3.15
CA VAL A 87 3.90 17.88 -2.22
C VAL A 87 5.06 16.92 -2.44
N LEU A 88 5.34 16.59 -3.70
CA LEU A 88 6.47 15.73 -4.05
C LEU A 88 7.80 16.34 -3.58
N ASP A 89 8.02 17.63 -3.80
CA ASP A 89 9.19 18.36 -3.32
C ASP A 89 9.34 18.29 -1.79
N SER A 90 8.23 18.37 -1.05
CA SER A 90 8.25 18.24 0.41
C SER A 90 8.62 16.82 0.88
N PHE A 91 8.21 15.76 0.16
CA PHE A 91 8.69 14.40 0.43
C PHE A 91 10.16 14.23 0.08
N ILE A 92 10.65 14.87 -0.98
CA ILE A 92 12.09 14.89 -1.32
C ILE A 92 12.88 15.61 -0.21
N GLU A 93 12.36 16.70 0.36
CA GLU A 93 12.98 17.36 1.52
C GLU A 93 13.05 16.42 2.73
N LEU A 94 11.97 15.70 3.03
CA LEU A 94 11.96 14.68 4.08
C LEU A 94 12.99 13.57 3.81
N ALA A 95 13.10 13.08 2.58
CA ALA A 95 14.08 12.08 2.17
C ALA A 95 15.53 12.55 2.47
N ARG A 96 15.84 13.80 2.11
CA ARG A 96 17.18 14.41 2.31
C ARG A 96 17.59 14.49 3.78
N THR A 97 16.66 14.41 4.74
CA THR A 97 17.00 14.37 6.17
C THR A 97 17.73 13.08 6.58
N GLY A 98 17.57 11.99 5.82
CA GLY A 98 18.06 10.65 6.18
C GLY A 98 17.31 10.00 7.35
N ASN A 99 16.23 10.61 7.85
CA ASN A 99 15.42 10.12 8.97
C ASN A 99 14.07 9.53 8.53
N VAL A 100 13.87 9.36 7.23
CA VAL A 100 12.66 8.81 6.62
C VAL A 100 12.99 7.59 5.76
N GLU A 101 12.12 6.59 5.74
CA GLU A 101 12.18 5.43 4.84
C GLU A 101 10.95 5.37 3.93
N PHE A 102 11.15 5.13 2.64
CA PHE A 102 10.08 4.84 1.68
C PHE A 102 9.97 3.33 1.44
N LEU A 103 8.76 2.80 1.60
CA LEU A 103 8.45 1.37 1.47
C LEU A 103 8.00 1.06 0.04
N ALA A 104 8.24 -0.18 -0.37
CA ALA A 104 7.67 -0.69 -1.62
C ALA A 104 6.20 -1.09 -1.40
N THR A 105 5.38 -0.82 -2.40
CA THR A 105 3.95 -1.18 -2.44
C THR A 105 3.54 -1.39 -3.90
N PRO A 106 2.48 -2.16 -4.23
CA PRO A 106 1.99 -2.23 -5.60
C PRO A 106 1.67 -0.85 -6.17
N TYR A 107 2.06 -0.61 -7.43
CA TYR A 107 1.84 0.66 -8.13
C TYR A 107 0.40 1.16 -8.02
N SER A 108 -0.55 0.27 -8.25
CA SER A 108 -1.98 0.54 -8.30
C SER A 108 -2.70 0.42 -6.98
N TYR A 109 -2.00 0.12 -5.88
CA TYR A 109 -2.65 -0.27 -4.63
C TYR A 109 -3.69 -1.40 -4.84
N SER A 110 -3.36 -2.36 -5.71
CA SER A 110 -4.28 -3.36 -6.28
C SER A 110 -4.37 -4.65 -5.48
N LEU A 111 -5.29 -5.54 -5.89
CA LEU A 111 -5.37 -6.94 -5.44
C LEU A 111 -4.45 -7.90 -6.23
N ALA A 112 -3.47 -7.39 -7.01
CA ALA A 112 -2.66 -8.24 -7.88
C ALA A 112 -1.94 -9.36 -7.12
N SER A 113 -1.52 -9.11 -5.86
CA SER A 113 -0.87 -10.15 -5.03
C SER A 113 -1.72 -11.41 -4.84
N VAL A 114 -3.03 -11.30 -5.00
CA VAL A 114 -4.01 -12.38 -4.86
C VAL A 114 -4.34 -13.01 -6.22
N PHE A 115 -4.58 -12.19 -7.25
CA PHE A 115 -5.16 -12.64 -8.51
C PHE A 115 -4.15 -12.90 -9.63
N ASP A 116 -3.00 -12.20 -9.64
CA ASP A 116 -2.00 -12.33 -10.68
C ASP A 116 -0.58 -12.03 -10.14
N GLY A 117 0.20 -13.09 -9.93
CA GLY A 117 1.55 -12.98 -9.38
C GLY A 117 2.56 -12.26 -10.28
N GLU A 118 2.41 -12.32 -11.60
CA GLU A 118 3.32 -11.61 -12.52
C GLU A 118 2.96 -10.12 -12.58
N GLU A 119 1.66 -9.80 -12.64
CA GLU A 119 1.20 -8.41 -12.54
C GLU A 119 1.60 -7.77 -11.20
N PHE A 120 1.49 -8.53 -10.10
CA PHE A 120 1.95 -8.09 -8.78
C PHE A 120 3.44 -7.71 -8.81
N LYS A 121 4.28 -8.59 -9.35
CA LYS A 121 5.72 -8.33 -9.51
C LYS A 121 6.00 -7.13 -10.41
N ASN A 122 5.30 -6.99 -11.54
CA ASN A 122 5.44 -5.85 -12.44
C ASN A 122 5.11 -4.52 -11.74
N GLN A 123 4.00 -4.45 -11.02
CA GLN A 123 3.60 -3.26 -10.26
C GLN A 123 4.62 -2.92 -9.17
N VAL A 124 5.08 -3.91 -8.42
CA VAL A 124 6.06 -3.69 -7.34
C VAL A 124 7.39 -3.20 -7.87
N LEU A 125 7.88 -3.77 -8.99
CA LEU A 125 9.11 -3.34 -9.62
C LEU A 125 8.98 -1.93 -10.20
N GLY A 126 7.88 -1.61 -10.88
CA GLY A 126 7.62 -0.28 -11.42
C GLY A 126 7.57 0.78 -10.32
N GLN A 127 6.87 0.50 -9.21
CA GLN A 127 6.78 1.42 -8.07
C GLN A 127 8.13 1.58 -7.38
N THR A 128 8.87 0.49 -7.18
CA THR A 128 10.21 0.51 -6.61
C THR A 128 11.18 1.37 -7.42
N GLN A 129 11.15 1.24 -8.75
CA GLN A 129 11.96 2.06 -9.65
C GLN A 129 11.59 3.54 -9.55
N LYS A 130 10.29 3.87 -9.48
CA LYS A 130 9.81 5.24 -9.33
C LYS A 130 10.27 5.86 -8.00
N ILE A 131 10.20 5.11 -6.89
CA ILE A 131 10.71 5.55 -5.59
C ILE A 131 12.23 5.81 -5.64
N GLU A 132 13.00 4.91 -6.28
CA GLU A 132 14.44 5.09 -6.42
C GLU A 132 14.80 6.31 -7.27
N GLN A 133 14.04 6.57 -8.35
CA GLN A 133 14.21 7.74 -9.21
C GLN A 133 13.91 9.05 -8.47
N LEU A 134 12.81 9.11 -7.72
CA LEU A 134 12.34 10.33 -7.06
C LEU A 134 13.12 10.64 -5.78
N PHE A 135 13.40 9.62 -4.97
CA PHE A 135 13.93 9.79 -3.61
C PHE A 135 15.38 9.31 -3.46
N GLY A 136 15.97 8.65 -4.46
CA GLY A 136 17.34 8.13 -4.39
C GLY A 136 17.51 6.95 -3.44
N HIS A 137 16.40 6.30 -3.04
CA HIS A 137 16.38 5.20 -2.09
C HIS A 137 15.74 3.97 -2.70
N LYS A 138 16.43 2.83 -2.63
CA LYS A 138 15.85 1.54 -2.97
C LYS A 138 15.11 0.95 -1.75
N PRO A 139 13.79 0.75 -1.79
CA PRO A 139 13.03 0.16 -0.70
C PRO A 139 13.54 -1.22 -0.30
N LYS A 140 13.51 -1.51 1.01
CA LYS A 140 13.93 -2.81 1.58
C LYS A 140 12.81 -3.53 2.33
N VAL A 141 11.74 -2.81 2.63
CA VAL A 141 10.57 -3.26 3.37
C VAL A 141 9.35 -3.10 2.50
N PHE A 142 8.48 -4.10 2.53
CA PHE A 142 7.29 -4.19 1.72
C PHE A 142 6.04 -3.85 2.55
N PHE A 143 5.17 -3.03 1.97
CA PHE A 143 3.83 -2.72 2.47
C PHE A 143 2.85 -3.10 1.37
N ASN A 144 2.16 -4.24 1.52
CA ASN A 144 1.21 -4.67 0.49
C ASN A 144 -0.09 -3.87 0.57
N SER A 145 -0.84 -3.82 -0.55
CA SER A 145 -2.18 -3.22 -0.59
C SER A 145 -3.04 -3.79 0.53
N ALA A 146 -3.70 -2.93 1.31
CA ALA A 146 -4.53 -3.32 2.46
C ALA A 146 -3.85 -4.26 3.49
N MET A 147 -2.51 -4.25 3.54
CA MET A 147 -1.68 -5.22 4.28
C MET A 147 -2.05 -6.68 4.00
N ILE A 148 -2.37 -6.99 2.73
CA ILE A 148 -2.70 -8.34 2.33
C ILE A 148 -1.49 -9.25 2.51
N TYR A 149 -1.68 -10.34 3.26
CA TYR A 149 -0.60 -11.30 3.53
C TYR A 149 -1.13 -12.73 3.59
N SER A 150 -0.37 -13.65 3.00
CA SER A 150 -0.36 -15.09 3.24
C SER A 150 1.10 -15.55 3.15
N ASP A 151 1.40 -16.77 3.59
CA ASP A 151 2.76 -17.31 3.47
C ASP A 151 3.20 -17.33 1.99
N GLU A 152 2.33 -17.73 1.07
CA GLU A 152 2.61 -17.70 -0.39
C GLU A 152 2.96 -16.29 -0.91
N ILE A 153 2.22 -15.26 -0.47
CA ILE A 153 2.52 -13.87 -0.83
C ILE A 153 3.87 -13.45 -0.22
N GLY A 154 4.15 -13.89 1.01
CA GLY A 154 5.45 -13.71 1.67
C GLY A 154 6.61 -14.30 0.87
N GLU A 155 6.45 -15.49 0.30
CA GLU A 155 7.45 -16.12 -0.56
C GLU A 155 7.76 -15.24 -1.79
N ARG A 156 6.74 -14.79 -2.52
CA ARG A 156 6.90 -13.89 -3.67
C ARG A 156 7.59 -12.57 -3.29
N ILE A 157 7.21 -11.98 -2.15
CA ILE A 157 7.86 -10.78 -1.62
C ILE A 157 9.35 -11.04 -1.34
N SER A 158 9.68 -12.19 -0.75
CA SER A 158 11.08 -12.55 -0.50
C SER A 158 11.86 -12.78 -1.79
N GLU A 159 11.26 -13.37 -2.83
CA GLU A 159 11.88 -13.60 -4.14
C GLU A 159 12.24 -12.28 -4.84
N MET A 160 11.43 -11.24 -4.65
CA MET A 160 11.74 -9.87 -5.11
C MET A 160 12.87 -9.19 -4.32
N GLY A 161 13.37 -9.82 -3.25
CA GLY A 161 14.54 -9.36 -2.49
C GLY A 161 14.22 -8.47 -1.28
N PHE A 162 12.95 -8.34 -0.92
CA PHE A 162 12.56 -7.61 0.30
C PHE A 162 12.94 -8.38 1.56
N ARG A 163 13.36 -7.65 2.59
CA ARG A 163 13.85 -8.24 3.85
C ARG A 163 12.76 -8.29 4.93
N ALA A 164 11.72 -7.49 4.80
CA ALA A 164 10.63 -7.44 5.74
C ALA A 164 9.31 -7.07 5.06
N VAL A 165 8.20 -7.46 5.66
CA VAL A 165 6.85 -7.08 5.27
C VAL A 165 6.04 -6.63 6.48
N ILE A 166 5.20 -5.61 6.30
CA ILE A 166 4.23 -5.16 7.30
C ILE A 166 2.98 -6.03 7.21
N VAL A 167 2.51 -6.55 8.35
CA VAL A 167 1.39 -7.50 8.42
C VAL A 167 0.39 -7.01 9.47
N GLU A 168 -0.90 -7.16 9.19
CA GLU A 168 -1.96 -6.85 10.16
C GLU A 168 -1.93 -7.81 11.36
N ASN A 169 -2.28 -7.31 12.55
CA ASN A 169 -2.50 -8.11 13.75
C ASN A 169 -3.87 -8.82 13.69
N ALA A 170 -3.96 -9.82 12.82
CA ALA A 170 -5.12 -10.69 12.74
C ALA A 170 -5.11 -11.69 13.91
N LYS A 171 -6.15 -11.62 14.77
CA LYS A 171 -6.24 -12.46 16.00
C LYS A 171 -6.09 -13.96 15.72
N HIS A 172 -6.61 -14.44 14.60
CA HIS A 172 -6.59 -15.86 14.26
C HIS A 172 -5.18 -16.37 13.87
N ILE A 173 -4.28 -15.50 13.39
CA ILE A 173 -2.86 -15.87 13.14
C ILE A 173 -1.99 -15.61 14.37
N MET A 174 -2.30 -14.55 15.12
CA MET A 174 -1.52 -14.15 16.30
C MET A 174 -1.81 -15.05 17.49
N GLY A 175 -3.04 -15.55 17.64
CA GLY A 175 -3.50 -16.32 18.79
C GLY A 175 -3.43 -15.48 20.07
N GLY A 176 -2.32 -15.60 20.80
CA GLY A 176 -2.00 -14.78 21.98
C GLY A 176 -0.61 -14.15 21.93
N LYS A 177 0.06 -14.20 20.77
CA LYS A 177 1.35 -13.54 20.54
C LYS A 177 1.16 -12.02 20.54
N SER A 178 2.14 -11.29 21.03
CA SER A 178 2.11 -9.83 21.00
C SER A 178 2.52 -9.30 19.62
N PRO A 179 1.87 -8.25 19.09
CA PRO A 179 2.34 -7.59 17.87
C PRO A 179 3.67 -6.85 18.09
N HIS A 180 4.15 -6.73 19.33
CA HIS A 180 5.30 -5.87 19.67
C HIS A 180 6.68 -6.52 19.52
N TYR A 181 6.76 -7.60 18.73
CA TYR A 181 7.98 -8.33 18.44
C TYR A 181 8.21 -8.43 16.92
N VAL A 182 9.45 -8.73 16.54
CA VAL A 182 9.77 -9.14 15.18
C VAL A 182 9.50 -10.63 15.04
N TYR A 183 8.75 -11.02 14.01
CA TYR A 183 8.55 -12.41 13.62
C TYR A 183 9.28 -12.70 12.30
N ASN A 184 9.26 -13.96 11.87
CA ASN A 184 9.75 -14.34 10.55
C ASN A 184 8.76 -15.23 9.81
N HIS A 185 8.89 -15.26 8.48
CA HIS A 185 8.18 -16.20 7.62
C HIS A 185 8.45 -17.65 8.06
N PRO A 186 7.47 -18.57 8.00
CA PRO A 186 7.62 -19.93 8.52
C PRO A 186 8.67 -20.75 7.76
N TYR A 187 8.81 -20.53 6.45
CA TYR A 187 9.74 -21.26 5.59
C TYR A 187 10.96 -20.44 5.15
N ILE A 188 10.93 -19.13 5.36
CA ILE A 188 12.01 -18.21 4.91
C ILE A 188 12.43 -17.33 6.10
N PRO A 189 13.25 -17.83 7.05
CA PRO A 189 13.59 -17.08 8.26
C PRO A 189 14.27 -15.72 8.05
N LYS A 190 14.78 -15.47 6.83
CA LYS A 190 15.37 -14.20 6.41
C LYS A 190 14.31 -13.10 6.17
N LEU A 191 13.09 -13.46 5.75
CA LEU A 191 11.99 -12.51 5.61
C LEU A 191 11.37 -12.26 6.99
N LYS A 192 11.44 -11.02 7.45
CA LYS A 192 10.88 -10.59 8.74
C LYS A 192 9.45 -10.09 8.58
N LEU A 193 8.64 -10.32 9.60
CA LEU A 193 7.26 -9.88 9.67
C LEU A 193 7.16 -8.85 10.80
N LEU A 194 6.75 -7.63 10.45
CA LEU A 194 6.49 -6.55 11.39
C LEU A 194 4.98 -6.40 11.55
N ILE A 195 4.49 -6.67 12.75
CA ILE A 195 3.04 -6.74 13.00
C ILE A 195 2.54 -5.37 13.42
N ARG A 196 1.50 -4.87 12.76
CA ARG A 196 0.81 -3.63 13.13
C ARG A 196 0.20 -3.74 14.52
N ASP A 197 0.40 -2.75 15.36
CA ASP A 197 -0.41 -2.59 16.57
C ASP A 197 -1.75 -1.94 16.18
N SER A 198 -2.77 -2.77 15.91
CA SER A 198 -4.08 -2.26 15.50
C SER A 198 -4.69 -1.35 16.55
N LYS A 199 -4.47 -1.62 17.86
CA LYS A 199 -5.09 -0.82 18.92
C LYS A 199 -4.56 0.61 18.89
N LEU A 200 -3.24 0.77 19.02
CA LEU A 200 -2.61 2.09 19.04
C LEU A 200 -2.76 2.81 17.69
N SER A 201 -2.76 2.07 16.59
CA SER A 201 -3.00 2.64 15.27
C SER A 201 -4.43 3.16 15.11
N ASP A 202 -5.44 2.39 15.54
CA ASP A 202 -6.85 2.77 15.41
C ASP A 202 -7.28 3.82 16.46
N ASP A 203 -6.56 3.88 17.59
CA ASP A 203 -6.68 4.97 18.58
C ASP A 203 -6.41 6.34 17.91
N ILE A 204 -5.44 6.40 17.00
CA ILE A 204 -5.11 7.61 16.22
C ILE A 204 -6.02 7.74 15.00
N ASN A 205 -6.13 6.68 14.19
CA ASN A 205 -6.75 6.75 12.87
C ASN A 205 -8.27 7.05 12.95
N TYR A 206 -8.98 6.33 13.83
CA TYR A 206 -10.44 6.36 13.85
C TYR A 206 -11.01 7.03 15.10
N ARG A 207 -10.32 6.94 16.24
CA ARG A 207 -10.87 7.33 17.55
C ARG A 207 -10.37 8.67 18.08
N PHE A 208 -9.31 9.24 17.50
CA PHE A 208 -8.64 10.42 18.04
C PHE A 208 -9.60 11.59 18.29
N SER A 209 -10.44 11.91 17.31
CA SER A 209 -11.44 13.00 17.41
C SER A 209 -12.78 12.58 18.05
N GLN A 210 -12.94 11.33 18.47
CA GLN A 210 -14.17 10.85 19.07
C GLN A 210 -14.19 11.14 20.57
N CYS A 211 -15.24 11.79 21.07
CA CYS A 211 -15.32 12.15 22.50
C CYS A 211 -15.83 11.01 23.40
N ASN A 212 -16.25 9.88 22.83
CA ASN A 212 -17.02 8.82 23.50
C ASN A 212 -16.22 7.55 23.80
N TRP A 213 -14.93 7.66 24.12
CA TRP A 213 -14.08 6.54 24.51
C TRP A 213 -13.13 6.92 25.65
N SER A 214 -12.61 5.90 26.35
CA SER A 214 -11.95 6.07 27.65
C SER A 214 -10.66 6.87 27.63
N GLU A 215 -9.95 6.91 26.50
CA GLU A 215 -8.69 7.63 26.41
C GLU A 215 -8.87 9.10 26.02
N PHE A 216 -10.06 9.53 25.57
CA PHE A 216 -10.30 10.90 25.10
C PHE A 216 -10.15 11.94 26.24
N PRO A 217 -9.50 13.10 25.99
CA PRO A 217 -8.66 13.39 24.82
C PRO A 217 -7.37 12.55 24.86
N LEU A 218 -6.99 11.96 23.73
CA LEU A 218 -5.73 11.22 23.60
C LEU A 218 -4.57 12.21 23.49
N THR A 219 -3.79 12.35 24.54
CA THR A 219 -2.61 13.23 24.57
C THR A 219 -1.34 12.45 24.23
N ALA A 220 -0.31 13.16 23.76
CA ALA A 220 0.99 12.55 23.45
C ALA A 220 1.61 11.87 24.69
N ASP A 221 1.48 12.48 25.86
CA ASP A 221 1.88 11.89 27.14
C ASP A 221 1.17 10.55 27.37
N LYS A 222 -0.18 10.50 27.38
CA LYS A 222 -0.94 9.25 27.54
C LYS A 222 -0.52 8.17 26.55
N PHE A 223 -0.36 8.53 25.27
CA PHE A 223 0.03 7.59 24.22
C PHE A 223 1.42 6.98 24.49
N ILE A 224 2.41 7.82 24.79
CA ILE A 224 3.76 7.37 25.12
C ILE A 224 3.77 6.59 26.45
N ASP A 225 3.00 7.01 27.44
CA ASP A 225 2.94 6.36 28.75
C ASP A 225 2.33 4.95 28.65
N ASN A 226 1.37 4.74 27.74
CA ASN A 226 0.84 3.41 27.41
C ASN A 226 1.91 2.48 26.83
N ILE A 227 2.77 2.99 25.94
CA ILE A 227 3.92 2.24 25.39
C ILE A 227 4.97 1.99 26.48
N TYR A 228 5.27 3.00 27.29
CA TYR A 228 6.23 2.90 28.39
C TYR A 228 5.84 1.83 29.42
N LYS A 229 4.55 1.73 29.77
CA LYS A 229 4.01 0.75 30.73
C LYS A 229 3.90 -0.68 30.21
N SER A 230 4.06 -0.91 28.90
CA SER A 230 4.05 -2.26 28.33
C SER A 230 5.22 -3.10 28.87
N SER A 231 5.21 -4.41 28.63
CA SER A 231 6.30 -5.30 29.11
C SER A 231 7.67 -4.88 28.56
N ASP A 232 8.73 -4.94 29.37
CA ASP A 232 10.11 -4.66 28.93
C ASP A 232 10.63 -5.58 27.82
N LYS A 233 9.98 -6.74 27.65
CA LYS A 233 10.28 -7.68 26.56
C LYS A 233 9.75 -7.16 25.23
N GLU A 234 8.68 -6.39 25.24
CA GLU A 234 8.08 -5.79 24.04
C GLU A 234 8.91 -4.58 23.61
N GLN A 235 9.46 -4.64 22.40
CA GLN A 235 10.49 -3.69 21.96
C GLN A 235 10.11 -2.92 20.71
N VAL A 236 9.12 -3.37 19.94
CA VAL A 236 8.82 -2.82 18.61
C VAL A 236 7.34 -2.49 18.52
N PHE A 237 6.99 -1.22 18.32
CA PHE A 237 5.60 -0.77 18.20
C PHE A 237 5.37 -0.25 16.79
N ASN A 238 4.78 -1.06 15.92
CA ASN A 238 4.49 -0.66 14.53
C ASN A 238 3.13 0.01 14.47
N ILE A 239 3.14 1.34 14.37
CA ILE A 239 1.94 2.16 14.31
C ILE A 239 1.70 2.55 12.86
N MET A 240 0.58 2.09 12.30
CA MET A 240 0.33 2.21 10.85
C MET A 240 -1.11 2.61 10.55
N PHE A 241 -1.28 3.63 9.73
CA PHE A 241 -2.59 4.11 9.26
C PHE A 241 -2.42 5.00 8.02
N GLY A 242 -3.54 5.35 7.38
CA GLY A 242 -3.55 6.27 6.24
C GLY A 242 -3.09 7.67 6.63
N TYR A 243 -2.28 8.31 5.79
CA TYR A 243 -1.69 9.62 6.10
C TYR A 243 -2.75 10.72 6.25
N GLU A 244 -3.90 10.52 5.61
CA GLU A 244 -5.11 11.35 5.73
C GLU A 244 -5.63 11.47 7.17
N ALA A 245 -5.22 10.56 8.08
CA ALA A 245 -5.51 10.67 9.51
C ALA A 245 -5.03 12.01 10.12
N ILE A 246 -3.99 12.62 9.54
CA ILE A 246 -3.43 13.91 9.97
C ILE A 246 -3.98 15.01 9.05
N GLY A 247 -5.08 15.64 9.46
CA GLY A 247 -5.64 16.81 8.78
C GLY A 247 -6.96 16.57 8.03
N ILE A 248 -7.20 15.36 7.50
CA ILE A 248 -8.48 15.00 6.85
C ILE A 248 -9.41 14.32 7.84
N SER A 249 -9.09 13.08 8.25
CA SER A 249 -9.95 12.31 9.16
C SER A 249 -9.99 12.96 10.55
N ASN A 250 -8.87 13.53 10.98
CA ASN A 250 -8.79 14.36 12.18
C ASN A 250 -8.31 15.75 11.74
N ASN A 251 -9.22 16.73 11.72
CA ASN A 251 -8.89 18.08 11.28
C ASN A 251 -7.92 18.78 12.25
N LYS A 252 -7.39 19.95 11.85
CA LYS A 252 -6.45 20.72 12.69
C LYS A 252 -7.00 21.04 14.08
N ASP A 253 -8.29 21.37 14.17
CA ASP A 253 -8.97 21.76 15.42
C ASP A 253 -9.14 20.59 16.39
N SER A 254 -8.98 19.34 15.94
CA SER A 254 -8.93 18.16 16.82
C SER A 254 -7.70 18.13 17.74
N GLY A 255 -6.65 18.91 17.43
CA GLY A 255 -5.38 18.87 18.13
C GLY A 255 -4.41 17.79 17.64
N ILE A 256 -4.70 17.11 16.52
CA ILE A 256 -3.84 16.05 15.97
C ILE A 256 -2.40 16.52 15.68
N PHE A 257 -2.24 17.76 15.20
CA PHE A 257 -0.92 18.33 14.91
C PHE A 257 -0.12 18.59 16.19
N ASP A 258 -0.77 19.10 17.24
CA ASP A 258 -0.15 19.33 18.54
C ASP A 258 0.22 18.00 19.21
N PHE A 259 -0.64 16.99 19.09
CA PHE A 259 -0.37 15.63 19.53
C PHE A 259 0.93 15.09 18.90
N PHE A 260 1.04 15.10 17.57
CA PHE A 260 2.23 14.60 16.89
C PHE A 260 3.47 15.43 17.23
N GLY A 261 3.36 16.77 17.24
CA GLY A 261 4.47 17.67 17.57
C GLY A 261 5.08 17.41 18.95
N ALA A 262 4.27 16.94 19.90
CA ALA A 262 4.70 16.64 21.26
C ALA A 262 5.27 15.20 21.45
N LEU A 263 5.01 14.26 20.53
CA LEU A 263 5.45 12.87 20.67
C LEU A 263 6.96 12.71 20.90
N PRO A 264 7.87 13.40 20.16
CA PRO A 264 9.30 13.20 20.34
C PRO A 264 9.77 13.59 21.74
N TYR A 265 9.20 14.66 22.32
CA TYR A 265 9.53 15.12 23.65
C TYR A 265 9.25 14.04 24.70
N PHE A 266 7.99 13.55 24.77
CA PHE A 266 7.59 12.55 25.75
C PHE A 266 8.29 11.21 25.54
N ALA A 267 8.50 10.78 24.29
CA ALA A 267 9.22 9.54 24.00
C ALA A 267 10.66 9.59 24.50
N ILE A 268 11.38 10.70 24.25
CA ILE A 268 12.77 10.89 24.68
C ILE A 268 12.86 10.91 26.22
N GLU A 269 11.95 11.60 26.91
CA GLU A 269 11.92 11.61 28.38
C GLU A 269 11.76 10.21 28.98
N LYS A 270 11.02 9.33 28.30
CA LYS A 270 10.76 7.95 28.73
C LYS A 270 11.76 6.92 28.19
N GLY A 271 12.79 7.36 27.46
CA GLY A 271 13.78 6.48 26.85
C GLY A 271 13.22 5.57 25.75
N ILE A 272 12.21 6.03 25.02
CA ILE A 272 11.61 5.36 23.87
C ILE A 272 12.16 5.98 22.59
N ASP A 273 12.64 5.13 21.68
CA ASP A 273 13.22 5.53 20.40
C ASP A 273 12.20 5.55 19.27
N PHE A 274 12.53 6.23 18.16
CA PHE A 274 11.83 6.08 16.89
C PHE A 274 12.69 5.28 15.90
N GLY A 275 12.05 4.32 15.24
CA GLY A 275 12.70 3.39 14.34
C GLY A 275 12.24 3.58 12.90
N LEU A 276 13.11 3.15 11.98
CA LEU A 276 12.72 2.85 10.61
C LEU A 276 12.58 1.33 10.48
N PRO A 277 11.57 0.80 9.76
CA PRO A 277 11.34 -0.62 9.58
C PRO A 277 12.61 -1.41 9.26
N HIS A 278 13.45 -0.97 8.32
CA HIS A 278 14.69 -1.69 8.00
C HIS A 278 15.69 -1.73 9.17
N THR A 279 15.80 -0.65 9.94
CA THR A 279 16.70 -0.61 11.10
C THR A 279 16.19 -1.46 12.26
N VAL A 280 14.87 -1.56 12.42
CA VAL A 280 14.25 -2.36 13.47
C VAL A 280 14.48 -3.84 13.23
N VAL A 281 14.34 -4.32 11.99
CA VAL A 281 14.61 -5.72 11.67
C VAL A 281 16.08 -6.09 11.75
N ASP A 282 16.99 -5.12 11.52
CA ASP A 282 18.44 -5.34 11.67
C ASP A 282 18.86 -5.39 13.16
N LYS A 283 18.16 -4.67 14.05
CA LYS A 283 18.48 -4.60 15.50
C LYS A 283 17.82 -5.68 16.35
N ASN A 284 16.68 -6.23 15.92
CA ASN A 284 15.87 -7.14 16.73
C ASN A 284 15.89 -8.55 16.13
N GLN A 285 16.15 -9.54 16.98
CA GLN A 285 16.03 -10.94 16.57
C GLN A 285 14.55 -11.33 16.47
N SER A 286 14.25 -12.22 15.52
CA SER A 286 12.91 -12.79 15.43
C SER A 286 12.65 -13.67 16.65
N VAL A 287 11.47 -13.53 17.26
CA VAL A 287 11.06 -14.35 18.41
C VAL A 287 10.42 -15.68 17.97
N GLY A 288 10.19 -15.87 16.68
CA GLY A 288 9.63 -17.09 16.12
C GLY A 288 8.96 -16.87 14.77
N SER A 289 8.43 -17.96 14.21
CA SER A 289 7.65 -17.88 12.98
C SER A 289 6.19 -17.50 13.25
N LEU A 290 5.60 -16.83 12.26
CA LEU A 290 4.17 -16.59 12.16
C LEU A 290 3.72 -17.04 10.77
N SER A 291 2.69 -17.89 10.72
CA SER A 291 2.18 -18.49 9.49
C SER A 291 0.74 -18.05 9.26
N SER A 292 0.42 -17.75 8.01
CA SER A 292 -0.94 -17.48 7.54
C SER A 292 -1.20 -18.27 6.27
N VAL A 293 -1.98 -19.35 6.41
CA VAL A 293 -2.36 -20.21 5.27
C VAL A 293 -3.31 -19.48 4.33
N TYR A 294 -4.26 -18.73 4.88
CA TYR A 294 -5.23 -17.94 4.12
C TYR A 294 -4.82 -16.47 4.09
N GLN A 295 -5.28 -15.74 3.08
CA GLN A 295 -5.02 -14.31 2.98
C GLN A 295 -5.74 -13.54 4.09
N ILE A 296 -4.99 -12.71 4.78
CA ILE A 296 -5.50 -11.72 5.73
C ILE A 296 -5.42 -10.30 5.15
N SER A 297 -6.18 -9.36 5.70
CA SER A 297 -6.08 -7.94 5.38
C SER A 297 -6.40 -7.07 6.61
N TRP A 298 -6.21 -5.75 6.49
CA TRP A 298 -6.41 -4.82 7.60
C TRP A 298 -7.85 -4.37 7.88
N VAL A 299 -8.78 -4.53 6.93
CA VAL A 299 -10.17 -4.07 7.07
C VAL A 299 -11.05 -5.17 7.67
N GLY A 300 -12.10 -4.74 8.37
CA GLY A 300 -13.06 -5.63 9.01
C GLY A 300 -12.59 -6.17 10.37
N GLU A 301 -13.48 -6.83 11.08
CA GLU A 301 -13.17 -7.48 12.37
C GLU A 301 -12.50 -8.83 12.18
N ASP A 302 -12.89 -9.54 11.12
CA ASP A 302 -12.38 -10.86 10.73
C ASP A 302 -10.98 -10.80 10.10
N LYS A 303 -10.53 -9.61 9.70
CA LYS A 303 -9.23 -9.36 9.06
C LYS A 303 -9.00 -10.24 7.84
N SER A 304 -10.06 -10.41 7.03
CA SER A 304 -10.07 -11.21 5.80
C SER A 304 -10.07 -10.34 4.54
N LEU A 305 -10.13 -10.95 3.37
CA LEU A 305 -10.32 -10.27 2.09
C LEU A 305 -11.79 -9.97 1.74
N ALA A 306 -12.75 -10.34 2.60
CA ALA A 306 -14.17 -10.13 2.34
C ALA A 306 -14.58 -8.69 1.95
N PRO A 307 -13.94 -7.61 2.47
CA PRO A 307 -14.22 -6.25 2.02
C PRO A 307 -13.91 -6.00 0.53
N TYR A 308 -13.03 -6.79 -0.09
CA TYR A 308 -12.54 -6.54 -1.45
C TYR A 308 -12.96 -7.60 -2.46
N CYS A 309 -13.18 -8.84 -2.02
CA CYS A 309 -13.60 -9.96 -2.89
C CYS A 309 -14.57 -10.93 -2.19
N GLY A 310 -15.48 -10.41 -1.37
CA GLY A 310 -16.40 -11.20 -0.56
C GLY A 310 -17.77 -11.48 -1.18
N ASN A 311 -18.07 -10.92 -2.37
CA ASN A 311 -19.35 -11.13 -3.03
C ASN A 311 -19.22 -11.39 -4.55
N GLU A 312 -20.34 -11.76 -5.19
CA GLU A 312 -20.40 -12.11 -6.61
C GLU A 312 -20.07 -10.93 -7.54
N LEU A 313 -20.49 -9.70 -7.17
CA LEU A 313 -20.20 -8.48 -7.95
C LEU A 313 -18.69 -8.22 -8.04
N GLN A 314 -18.02 -8.27 -6.89
CA GLN A 314 -16.57 -8.11 -6.81
C GLN A 314 -15.85 -9.23 -7.56
N SER A 315 -16.30 -10.48 -7.36
CA SER A 315 -15.69 -11.65 -8.01
C SER A 315 -15.77 -11.57 -9.53
N GLU A 316 -16.92 -11.18 -10.08
CA GLU A 316 -17.12 -11.02 -11.52
C GLU A 316 -16.21 -9.92 -12.10
N ALA A 317 -16.17 -8.76 -11.44
CA ALA A 317 -15.34 -7.63 -11.84
C ALA A 317 -13.84 -7.97 -11.82
N LEU A 318 -13.38 -8.64 -10.76
CA LEU A 318 -11.98 -9.04 -10.57
C LEU A 318 -11.55 -10.10 -11.58
N ASN A 319 -12.36 -11.14 -11.78
CA ASN A 319 -12.05 -12.21 -12.73
C ASN A 319 -11.92 -11.67 -14.16
N LYS A 320 -12.84 -10.77 -14.56
CA LYS A 320 -12.76 -10.12 -15.88
C LYS A 320 -11.54 -9.22 -16.01
N LEU A 321 -11.24 -8.41 -14.99
CA LEU A 321 -10.08 -7.53 -15.03
C LEU A 321 -8.78 -8.31 -15.14
N TYR A 322 -8.49 -9.22 -14.19
CA TYR A 322 -7.23 -9.95 -14.19
C TYR A 322 -7.12 -10.97 -15.33
N GLY A 323 -8.24 -11.39 -15.93
CA GLY A 323 -8.25 -12.14 -17.19
C GLY A 323 -7.59 -11.40 -18.36
N LEU A 324 -7.46 -10.07 -18.29
CA LEU A 324 -6.81 -9.25 -19.31
C LEU A 324 -5.31 -9.07 -19.09
N ALA A 325 -4.78 -9.41 -17.91
CA ALA A 325 -3.43 -9.04 -17.48
C ALA A 325 -2.34 -9.46 -18.48
N THR A 326 -2.43 -10.68 -19.02
CA THR A 326 -1.45 -11.17 -20.01
C THR A 326 -1.48 -10.33 -21.30
N ARG A 327 -2.67 -9.99 -21.81
CA ARG A 327 -2.81 -9.20 -23.05
C ARG A 327 -2.33 -7.77 -22.86
N VAL A 328 -2.72 -7.16 -21.75
CA VAL A 328 -2.31 -5.80 -21.40
C VAL A 328 -0.79 -5.71 -21.25
N ASN A 329 -0.16 -6.69 -20.58
CA ASN A 329 1.29 -6.70 -20.39
C ASN A 329 2.08 -6.91 -21.69
N LEU A 330 1.47 -7.50 -22.73
CA LEU A 330 2.07 -7.61 -24.06
C LEU A 330 1.82 -6.39 -24.94
N SER A 331 0.84 -5.57 -24.60
CA SER A 331 0.52 -4.36 -25.34
C SER A 331 1.66 -3.34 -25.23
N ALA A 332 2.02 -2.72 -26.35
CA ALA A 332 2.95 -1.59 -26.38
C ALA A 332 2.26 -0.25 -26.05
N ASP A 333 0.92 -0.21 -26.04
CA ASP A 333 0.13 1.01 -25.87
C ASP A 333 0.22 1.55 -24.44
N GLU A 334 0.82 2.73 -24.31
CA GLU A 334 1.00 3.43 -23.04
C GLU A 334 -0.33 3.88 -22.43
N MET A 335 -1.31 4.30 -23.23
CA MET A 335 -2.62 4.73 -22.72
C MET A 335 -3.40 3.55 -22.16
N LEU A 336 -3.29 2.39 -22.81
CA LEU A 336 -3.92 1.17 -22.32
C LEU A 336 -3.30 0.71 -20.98
N ARG A 337 -1.97 0.77 -20.85
CA ARG A 337 -1.29 0.50 -19.56
C ARG A 337 -1.63 1.53 -18.48
N PHE A 338 -1.79 2.79 -18.87
CA PHE A 338 -2.17 3.87 -17.95
C PHE A 338 -3.55 3.62 -17.34
N ASP A 339 -4.53 3.22 -18.15
CA ASP A 339 -5.88 2.88 -17.69
C ASP A 339 -5.86 1.57 -16.87
N TRP A 340 -5.10 0.57 -17.32
CA TRP A 340 -4.91 -0.70 -16.62
C TRP A 340 -4.47 -0.53 -15.17
N TYR A 341 -3.51 0.35 -14.90
CA TYR A 341 -3.07 0.58 -13.52
C TYR A 341 -4.17 1.22 -12.66
N ARG A 342 -5.02 2.07 -13.21
CA ARG A 342 -6.08 2.74 -12.44
C ARG A 342 -7.31 1.87 -12.22
N LEU A 343 -7.64 0.99 -13.17
CA LEU A 343 -8.76 0.06 -13.04
C LEU A 343 -8.50 -1.02 -11.97
N GLN A 344 -7.24 -1.29 -11.63
CA GLN A 344 -6.86 -2.27 -10.63
C GLN A 344 -6.94 -1.80 -9.18
N ASP A 345 -7.20 -0.51 -8.94
CA ASP A 345 -7.27 0.07 -7.60
C ASP A 345 -8.30 -0.65 -6.72
N ILE A 346 -7.95 -0.95 -5.47
CA ILE A 346 -8.85 -1.66 -4.55
C ILE A 346 -10.12 -0.87 -4.21
N SER A 347 -10.09 0.46 -4.36
CA SER A 347 -11.22 1.34 -4.04
C SER A 347 -12.46 1.00 -4.87
N HIS A 348 -12.28 0.60 -6.14
CA HIS A 348 -13.38 0.21 -7.03
C HIS A 348 -14.16 -0.97 -6.46
N PHE A 349 -13.44 -1.99 -5.99
CA PHE A 349 -14.06 -3.19 -5.42
C PHE A 349 -14.60 -2.93 -4.02
N PHE A 350 -13.96 -2.07 -3.24
CA PHE A 350 -14.47 -1.67 -1.93
C PHE A 350 -15.83 -0.95 -2.03
N CYS A 351 -16.04 -0.15 -3.09
CA CYS A 351 -17.34 0.46 -3.38
C CYS A 351 -18.44 -0.57 -3.70
N MET A 352 -18.05 -1.77 -4.15
CA MET A 352 -18.96 -2.90 -4.41
C MET A 352 -19.16 -3.82 -3.19
N ALA A 353 -18.52 -3.52 -2.06
CA ALA A 353 -18.59 -4.35 -0.85
C ALA A 353 -19.98 -4.27 -0.20
N ASN A 354 -20.27 -5.26 0.65
CA ASN A 354 -21.46 -5.20 1.50
C ASN A 354 -21.36 -4.00 2.47
N LYS A 355 -22.47 -3.29 2.70
CA LYS A 355 -22.55 -2.11 3.58
C LYS A 355 -21.91 -2.29 4.96
N ASN A 356 -21.96 -3.52 5.50
CA ASN A 356 -21.36 -3.83 6.81
C ASN A 356 -19.85 -3.59 6.88
N TYR A 357 -19.14 -3.60 5.75
CA TYR A 357 -17.70 -3.30 5.69
C TYR A 357 -17.40 -1.83 5.40
N GLN A 358 -18.40 -1.08 4.92
CA GLN A 358 -18.24 0.29 4.47
C GLN A 358 -18.32 1.29 5.63
N GLY A 359 -19.02 0.92 6.73
CA GLY A 359 -19.24 1.81 7.87
C GLY A 359 -19.95 3.11 7.47
N ASP A 360 -20.09 4.05 8.43
CA ASP A 360 -20.67 5.38 8.17
C ASP A 360 -19.62 6.42 7.74
N THR A 361 -18.35 6.04 7.66
CA THR A 361 -17.20 6.96 7.55
C THR A 361 -16.61 7.08 6.15
N PHE A 362 -16.88 6.13 5.26
CA PHE A 362 -16.39 6.21 3.88
C PHE A 362 -17.45 6.88 3.00
N ALA A 363 -17.17 8.12 2.56
CA ALA A 363 -18.03 8.81 1.61
C ALA A 363 -18.03 8.01 0.28
N MET A 364 -19.16 7.36 -0.02
CA MET A 364 -19.31 6.59 -1.25
C MET A 364 -19.77 7.51 -2.38
N PRO A 365 -19.08 7.51 -3.54
CA PRO A 365 -19.51 8.30 -4.70
C PRO A 365 -20.73 7.67 -5.42
N TYR A 366 -21.18 6.49 -4.98
CA TYR A 366 -22.28 5.75 -5.59
C TYR A 366 -23.45 5.59 -4.63
N GLU A 367 -24.67 5.64 -5.17
CA GLU A 367 -25.91 5.45 -4.40
C GLU A 367 -26.06 4.04 -3.83
N SER A 368 -25.39 3.04 -4.44
CA SER A 368 -25.40 1.65 -3.98
C SER A 368 -24.22 0.85 -4.54
N GLN A 369 -23.94 -0.31 -3.94
CA GLN A 369 -22.95 -1.28 -4.47
C GLN A 369 -23.26 -1.72 -5.91
N TYR A 370 -24.55 -1.78 -6.29
CA TYR A 370 -24.98 -2.13 -7.64
C TYR A 370 -24.68 -1.00 -8.62
N ALA A 371 -24.85 0.26 -8.21
CA ALA A 371 -24.49 1.42 -9.04
C ALA A 371 -22.96 1.47 -9.27
N ALA A 372 -22.16 1.20 -8.23
CA ALA A 372 -20.71 1.08 -8.33
C ALA A 372 -20.32 -0.03 -9.32
N PHE A 373 -20.89 -1.22 -9.15
CA PHE A 373 -20.65 -2.37 -10.04
C PHE A 373 -21.03 -2.06 -11.49
N MET A 374 -22.23 -1.53 -11.74
CA MET A 374 -22.69 -1.22 -13.10
C MET A 374 -21.79 -0.18 -13.79
N ASN A 375 -21.39 0.88 -13.08
CA ASN A 375 -20.50 1.90 -13.62
C ASN A 375 -19.13 1.30 -13.98
N TYR A 376 -18.53 0.56 -13.04
CA TYR A 376 -17.25 -0.11 -13.25
C TYR A 376 -17.30 -1.12 -14.39
N MET A 377 -18.37 -1.92 -14.48
CA MET A 377 -18.53 -2.93 -15.53
C MET A 377 -18.70 -2.31 -16.92
N ASN A 378 -19.36 -1.15 -17.05
CA ASN A 378 -19.42 -0.45 -18.33
C ASN A 378 -18.04 0.05 -18.75
N VAL A 379 -17.28 0.65 -17.83
CA VAL A 379 -15.88 1.07 -18.07
C VAL A 379 -15.01 -0.12 -18.46
N LEU A 380 -15.09 -1.22 -17.70
CA LEU A 380 -14.31 -2.42 -17.96
C LEU A 380 -14.69 -3.06 -19.30
N SER A 381 -15.96 -3.00 -19.71
CA SER A 381 -16.41 -3.52 -21.01
C SER A 381 -15.79 -2.75 -22.17
N ASP A 382 -15.77 -1.42 -22.11
CA ASP A 382 -15.06 -0.59 -23.11
C ASP A 382 -13.54 -0.89 -23.12
N PHE A 383 -12.95 -1.02 -21.93
CA PHE A 383 -11.53 -1.36 -21.81
C PHE A 383 -11.22 -2.75 -22.41
N ILE A 384 -12.09 -3.75 -22.21
CA ILE A 384 -11.97 -5.07 -22.83
C ILE A 384 -11.98 -4.97 -24.35
N GLU A 385 -12.89 -4.17 -24.94
CA GLU A 385 -12.96 -3.97 -26.39
C GLU A 385 -11.67 -3.33 -26.93
N ARG A 386 -11.12 -2.33 -26.23
CA ARG A 386 -9.83 -1.72 -26.58
C ARG A 386 -8.67 -2.71 -26.53
N VAL A 387 -8.63 -3.56 -25.51
CA VAL A 387 -7.63 -4.64 -25.41
C VAL A 387 -7.80 -5.62 -26.57
N GLY A 388 -9.03 -6.05 -26.85
CA GLY A 388 -9.34 -6.98 -27.94
C GLY A 388 -8.96 -6.44 -29.32
N ALA A 389 -9.11 -5.15 -29.56
CA ALA A 389 -8.72 -4.50 -30.82
C ALA A 389 -7.21 -4.60 -31.12
N GLN A 390 -6.37 -4.75 -30.09
CA GLN A 390 -4.91 -4.91 -30.27
C GLN A 390 -4.49 -6.37 -30.52
N PHE A 391 -5.35 -7.35 -30.20
CA PHE A 391 -5.08 -8.78 -30.34
C PHE A 391 -6.25 -9.48 -31.05
N PRO A 392 -6.34 -9.38 -32.40
CA PRO A 392 -7.48 -9.91 -33.15
C PRO A 392 -7.67 -11.43 -32.99
N SER A 393 -8.92 -11.85 -32.90
CA SER A 393 -9.49 -13.16 -32.50
C SER A 393 -9.15 -14.37 -33.40
N SER A 394 -8.07 -14.35 -34.17
CA SER A 394 -7.69 -15.46 -35.05
C SER A 394 -7.14 -16.70 -34.33
N VAL A 395 -7.03 -16.65 -33.00
CA VAL A 395 -6.60 -17.77 -32.14
C VAL A 395 -7.58 -17.82 -30.97
N GLU A 396 -8.16 -19.00 -30.69
CA GLU A 396 -9.09 -19.18 -29.56
C GLU A 396 -8.44 -18.69 -28.26
N ASP A 397 -9.20 -17.94 -27.45
CA ASP A 397 -8.69 -17.19 -26.30
C ASP A 397 -7.88 -18.05 -25.31
N GLU A 398 -8.26 -19.31 -25.11
CA GLU A 398 -7.55 -20.26 -24.24
C GLU A 398 -6.22 -20.74 -24.84
N GLU A 399 -6.21 -21.10 -26.14
CA GLU A 399 -4.99 -21.51 -26.84
C GLU A 399 -4.01 -20.34 -26.94
N LEU A 400 -4.50 -19.14 -27.27
CA LEU A 400 -3.70 -17.93 -27.34
C LEU A 400 -3.09 -17.62 -25.97
N ASN A 401 -3.88 -17.61 -24.90
CA ASN A 401 -3.37 -17.35 -23.56
C ASN A 401 -2.33 -18.40 -23.13
N SER A 402 -2.52 -19.68 -23.49
CA SER A 402 -1.54 -20.74 -23.20
C SER A 402 -0.23 -20.56 -23.98
N LEU A 403 -0.32 -20.14 -25.24
CA LEU A 403 0.83 -19.89 -26.12
C LEU A 403 1.56 -18.62 -25.70
N LEU A 404 0.84 -17.55 -25.38
CA LEU A 404 1.40 -16.30 -24.87
C LEU A 404 2.09 -16.51 -23.52
N LYS A 405 1.50 -17.28 -22.61
CA LYS A 405 2.12 -17.65 -21.34
C LYS A 405 3.39 -18.47 -21.58
N THR A 406 3.40 -19.35 -22.58
CA THR A 406 4.59 -20.10 -22.99
C THR A 406 5.68 -19.18 -23.54
N ILE A 407 5.33 -18.22 -24.39
CA ILE A 407 6.26 -17.24 -24.96
C ILE A 407 6.86 -16.37 -23.84
N SER A 408 6.02 -15.84 -22.94
CA SER A 408 6.49 -15.04 -21.80
C SER A 408 7.45 -15.82 -20.90
N ASN A 409 7.12 -17.09 -20.58
CA ASN A 409 8.00 -17.97 -19.83
C ASN A 409 9.34 -18.23 -20.55
N GLN A 410 9.31 -18.38 -21.89
CA GLN A 410 10.53 -18.55 -22.69
C GLN A 410 11.37 -17.27 -22.69
N ASP A 411 10.76 -16.10 -22.81
CA ASP A 411 11.46 -14.82 -22.76
C ASP A 411 12.11 -14.57 -21.39
N GLU A 412 11.46 -14.95 -20.30
CA GLU A 412 12.06 -14.95 -18.96
C GLU A 412 13.28 -15.88 -18.87
N ILE A 413 13.16 -17.11 -19.38
CA ILE A 413 14.28 -18.07 -19.40
C ILE A 413 15.44 -17.51 -20.22
N ILE A 414 15.15 -16.92 -21.39
CA ILE A 414 16.15 -16.29 -22.24
C ILE A 414 16.81 -15.11 -21.52
N ALA A 415 16.05 -14.29 -20.80
CA ALA A 415 16.57 -13.17 -20.03
C ALA A 415 17.51 -13.66 -18.91
N ARG A 416 17.10 -14.67 -18.13
CA ARG A 416 17.95 -15.29 -17.08
C ARG A 416 19.22 -15.88 -17.66
N GLN A 417 19.11 -16.62 -18.77
CA GLN A 417 20.28 -17.19 -19.46
C GLN A 417 21.22 -16.11 -19.99
N LYS A 418 20.70 -15.00 -20.53
CA LYS A 418 21.52 -13.86 -20.97
C LYS A 418 22.28 -13.22 -19.81
N GLU A 419 21.63 -13.07 -18.66
CA GLU A 419 22.24 -12.53 -17.44
C GLU A 419 23.35 -13.46 -16.91
N GLU A 420 23.10 -14.77 -16.91
CA GLU A 420 24.08 -15.77 -16.50
C GLU A 420 25.27 -15.85 -17.46
N ILE A 421 25.03 -15.78 -18.78
CA ILE A 421 26.10 -15.67 -19.79
C ILE A 421 26.94 -14.41 -19.57
N ARG A 422 26.31 -13.26 -19.27
CA ARG A 422 27.05 -12.02 -18.95
C ARG A 422 27.93 -12.20 -17.73
N ARG A 423 27.40 -12.81 -16.66
CA ARG A 423 28.15 -13.10 -15.44
C ARG A 423 29.34 -14.02 -15.70
N LEU A 424 29.14 -15.14 -16.40
CA LEU A 424 30.20 -16.09 -16.74
C LEU A 424 31.27 -15.47 -17.65
N LYS A 425 30.87 -14.61 -18.61
CA LYS A 425 31.82 -13.84 -19.44
C LYS A 425 32.66 -12.87 -18.60
N ALA A 426 32.06 -12.20 -17.62
CA ALA A 426 32.76 -11.30 -16.70
C ALA A 426 33.69 -12.03 -15.72
N GLU A 427 33.35 -13.25 -15.31
CA GLU A 427 34.23 -14.11 -14.50
C GLU A 427 35.40 -14.65 -15.34
N LYS A 428 35.17 -14.96 -16.62
CA LYS A 428 36.21 -15.42 -17.56
C LYS A 428 37.19 -14.31 -17.96
N SER A 429 36.75 -13.04 -18.01
CA SER A 429 37.64 -11.90 -18.30
C SER A 429 38.46 -11.42 -17.09
N ARG A 430 38.15 -11.93 -15.89
CA ARG A 430 38.89 -11.67 -14.64
C ARG A 430 39.90 -12.76 -14.30
N ARG A 431 39.95 -13.85 -15.07
CA ARG A 431 41.03 -14.85 -15.09
C ARG A 431 41.96 -14.55 -16.24
#